data_AF-S4RCJ0-F1
#
_entry.id   AF-S4RCJ0-F1
#
_cell.length_a   1.000
_cell.length_b   1.000
_cell.length_c   1.000
_cell.angle_alpha   90.00
_cell.angle_beta   90.00
_cell.angle_gamma   90.00
#
_symmetry.space_group_name_H-M   'P 1'
#
loop_
_entity.id
_entity.type
_entity.pdbx_description
1 polymer ?
#
loop_
_entity_poly.entity_id
_entity_poly.type
_entity_poly.pdbx_seq_one_letter_code
_entity_poly.pdbx_strand_id
1 'polypeptide(L)'
;DSLVRFSSVFPSLNVAVKRREQALQECKKLQAKLEKYEEREKTGPNIAKTHQSREEMKPVREEFEQRNKALLEEMPQLYTSRADYFQPSFEALVRSQVNYYAEVSKIFRDLSEKIDVAERTDEQREQENEARLAELRSLSIVAND
;
A
#
# COMPACT_ATOMS: atom_id res chain seq x y z
N ASP A 1 7.44 0.51 4.97
CA ASP A 1 6.48 0.69 3.88
C ASP A 1 5.20 1.34 4.42
N SER A 2 4.83 2.52 3.91
CA SER A 2 3.63 3.26 4.29
C SER A 2 2.34 2.53 3.93
N LEU A 3 2.28 1.84 2.79
CA LEU A 3 1.08 1.11 2.36
C LEU A 3 0.83 -0.13 3.22
N VAL A 4 1.89 -0.81 3.64
CA VAL A 4 1.79 -1.94 4.58
C VAL A 4 1.23 -1.47 5.93
N ARG A 5 1.70 -0.32 6.43
CA ARG A 5 1.18 0.27 7.67
C ARG A 5 -0.29 0.66 7.54
N PHE A 6 -0.68 1.32 6.46
CA PHE A 6 -2.08 1.66 6.22
C PHE A 6 -2.98 0.40 6.16
N SER A 7 -2.52 -0.63 5.44
CA SER A 7 -3.23 -1.91 5.29
C SER A 7 -3.43 -2.63 6.64
N SER A 8 -2.50 -2.46 7.57
CA SER A 8 -2.54 -3.12 8.88
C SER A 8 -3.67 -2.61 9.81
N VAL A 9 -4.29 -1.47 9.49
CA VAL A 9 -5.38 -0.87 10.30
C VAL A 9 -6.74 -1.52 10.02
N PHE A 10 -6.95 -2.06 8.81
CA PHE A 10 -8.25 -2.61 8.41
C PHE A 10 -8.72 -3.82 9.24
N PRO A 11 -7.87 -4.78 9.65
CA PRO A 11 -8.30 -5.87 10.52
C PRO A 11 -8.90 -5.39 11.85
N SER A 12 -8.26 -4.44 12.54
CA SER A 12 -8.78 -3.89 13.79
C SER A 12 -10.07 -3.09 13.56
N LEU A 13 -10.14 -2.32 12.46
CA LEU A 13 -11.35 -1.61 12.09
C LEU A 13 -12.52 -2.56 11.84
N ASN A 14 -12.30 -3.65 11.11
CA ASN A 14 -13.32 -4.67 10.86
C ASN A 14 -13.84 -5.29 12.16
N VAL A 15 -12.97 -5.50 13.15
CA VAL A 15 -13.39 -5.96 14.48
C VAL A 15 -14.23 -4.90 15.19
N ALA A 16 -13.84 -3.63 15.14
CA ALA A 16 -14.62 -2.54 15.73
C ALA A 16 -16.01 -2.40 15.12
N VAL A 17 -16.11 -2.48 13.78
CA VAL A 17 -17.39 -2.49 13.04
C VAL A 17 -18.26 -3.67 13.47
N LYS A 18 -17.70 -4.88 13.55
CA LYS A 18 -18.42 -6.06 14.03
C LYS A 18 -18.94 -5.90 15.46
N ARG A 19 -18.12 -5.35 16.37
CA ARG A 19 -18.51 -5.10 17.77
C ARG A 19 -19.62 -4.05 17.90
N ARG A 20 -19.60 -3.02 17.04
CA ARG A 20 -20.68 -2.02 16.97
C ARG A 20 -21.97 -2.64 16.43
N GLU A 21 -21.89 -3.50 15.41
CA GLU A 21 -23.06 -4.20 14.86
C GLU A 21 -23.68 -5.15 15.90
N GLN A 22 -22.86 -5.88 16.65
CA GLN A 22 -23.33 -6.74 17.74
C GLN A 22 -24.05 -5.93 18.83
N ALA A 23 -23.45 -4.81 19.30
CA ALA A 23 -24.09 -3.93 20.28
C ALA A 23 -25.42 -3.35 19.76
N LEU A 24 -25.50 -3.02 18.47
CA LEU A 24 -26.74 -2.56 17.85
C LEU A 24 -27.83 -3.64 17.88
N GLN A 25 -27.49 -4.89 17.57
CA GLN A 25 -28.43 -6.01 17.61
C GLN A 25 -28.95 -6.26 19.03
N GLU A 26 -28.07 -6.22 20.02
CA GLU A 26 -28.43 -6.36 21.44
C GLU A 26 -29.33 -5.21 21.90
N CYS A 27 -29.00 -3.96 21.53
CA CYS A 27 -29.82 -2.78 21.81
C CYS A 27 -31.21 -2.90 21.17
N LYS A 28 -31.31 -3.31 19.89
CA LYS A 28 -32.60 -3.53 19.21
C LYS A 28 -33.44 -4.60 19.90
N LYS A 29 -32.82 -5.68 20.37
CA LYS A 29 -33.52 -6.77 21.09
C LYS A 29 -34.12 -6.28 22.40
N LEU A 30 -33.36 -5.52 23.19
CA LEU A 30 -33.86 -4.94 24.45
C LEU A 30 -34.89 -3.84 24.22
N GLN A 31 -34.72 -3.04 23.17
CA GLN A 31 -35.70 -2.04 22.78
C GLN A 31 -37.06 -2.68 22.43
N ALA A 32 -37.07 -3.73 21.61
CA ALA A 32 -38.30 -4.46 21.29
C ALA A 32 -38.94 -5.12 22.53
N LYS A 33 -38.14 -5.54 23.52
CA LYS A 33 -38.64 -6.05 24.80
C LYS A 33 -39.31 -4.93 25.62
N LEU A 34 -38.71 -3.74 25.66
CA LEU A 34 -39.25 -2.57 26.36
C LEU A 34 -40.56 -2.10 25.73
N GLU A 35 -40.61 -1.96 24.40
CA GLU A 35 -41.82 -1.57 23.64
C GLU A 35 -42.99 -2.53 23.96
N LYS A 36 -42.73 -3.84 23.99
CA LYS A 36 -43.73 -4.86 24.38
C LYS A 36 -44.22 -4.77 25.82
N TYR A 37 -43.48 -4.13 26.73
CA TYR A 37 -43.94 -3.88 28.10
C TYR A 37 -44.71 -2.57 28.19
N GLU A 38 -44.31 -1.56 27.42
CA GLU A 38 -44.97 -0.25 27.34
C GLU A 38 -46.36 -0.33 26.69
N GLU A 39 -46.57 -1.27 25.76
CA GLU A 39 -47.87 -1.56 25.14
C GLU A 39 -48.88 -2.24 26.09
N ARG A 40 -48.43 -2.76 27.24
CA ARG A 40 -49.32 -3.47 28.18
C ARG A 40 -50.12 -2.48 29.01
N GLU A 41 -51.24 -2.97 29.56
CA GLU A 41 -52.03 -2.20 30.52
C GLU A 41 -51.18 -1.73 31.71
N LYS A 42 -51.42 -0.49 32.14
CA LYS A 42 -50.67 0.19 33.21
C LYS A 42 -51.09 -0.29 34.60
N THR A 43 -50.91 -1.57 34.86
CA THR A 43 -51.05 -2.17 36.19
C THR A 43 -49.75 -2.04 36.97
N GLY A 44 -49.82 -2.07 38.31
CA GLY A 44 -48.63 -1.99 39.18
C GLY A 44 -47.50 -2.96 38.77
N PRO A 45 -47.77 -4.25 38.55
CA PRO A 45 -46.76 -5.21 38.10
C PRO A 45 -46.15 -4.89 36.72
N ASN A 46 -46.95 -4.37 35.78
CA ASN A 46 -46.45 -4.02 34.44
C ASN A 46 -45.59 -2.74 34.47
N ILE A 47 -45.93 -1.77 35.34
CA ILE A 47 -45.11 -0.57 35.57
C ILE A 47 -43.73 -0.98 36.10
N ALA A 48 -43.68 -1.87 37.09
CA ALA A 48 -42.42 -2.36 37.65
C ALA A 48 -41.57 -3.08 36.58
N LYS A 49 -42.16 -3.95 35.76
CA LYS A 49 -41.46 -4.65 34.67
C LYS A 49 -40.95 -3.69 33.58
N THR A 50 -41.74 -2.68 33.24
CA THR A 50 -41.34 -1.64 32.28
C THR A 50 -40.13 -0.87 32.78
N HIS A 51 -40.16 -0.45 34.06
CA HIS A 51 -39.03 0.23 34.70
C HIS A 51 -37.78 -0.66 34.71
N GLN A 52 -37.90 -1.93 35.11
CA GLN A 52 -36.79 -2.87 35.10
C GLN A 52 -36.19 -3.04 33.70
N SER A 53 -37.03 -3.26 32.67
CA SER A 53 -36.57 -3.42 31.29
C SER A 53 -35.89 -2.15 30.75
N ARG A 54 -36.31 -0.97 31.22
CA ARG A 54 -35.68 0.31 30.87
C ARG A 54 -34.30 0.44 31.52
N GLU A 55 -34.15 0.08 32.79
CA GLU A 55 -32.85 0.07 33.46
C GLU A 55 -31.88 -0.93 32.84
N GLU A 56 -32.36 -2.13 32.45
CA GLU A 56 -31.57 -3.14 31.73
C GLU A 56 -31.07 -2.62 30.35
N MET A 57 -31.84 -1.76 29.69
CA MET A 57 -31.51 -1.23 28.36
C MET A 57 -30.47 -0.12 28.39
N LYS A 58 -30.39 0.67 29.47
CA LYS A 58 -29.46 1.81 29.59
C LYS A 58 -27.99 1.45 29.27
N PRO A 59 -27.36 0.47 29.95
CA PRO A 59 -25.95 0.17 29.72
C PRO A 59 -25.68 -0.35 28.30
N VAL A 60 -26.61 -1.12 27.72
CA VAL A 60 -26.46 -1.66 26.36
C VAL A 60 -26.56 -0.56 25.30
N ARG A 61 -27.46 0.40 25.51
CA ARG A 61 -27.57 1.58 24.66
C ARG A 61 -26.31 2.44 24.75
N GLU A 62 -25.80 2.68 25.95
CA GLU A 62 -24.58 3.46 26.16
C GLU A 62 -23.36 2.81 25.48
N GLU A 63 -23.21 1.49 25.60
CA GLU A 63 -22.16 0.73 24.91
C GLU A 63 -22.24 0.86 23.38
N PHE A 64 -23.45 0.73 22.82
CA PHE A 64 -23.67 0.94 21.39
C PHE A 64 -23.33 2.38 20.98
N GLU A 65 -23.83 3.38 21.70
CA GLU A 65 -23.63 4.80 21.40
C GLU A 65 -22.15 5.17 21.46
N GLN A 66 -21.41 4.65 22.45
CA GLN A 66 -19.97 4.83 22.56
C GLN A 66 -19.23 4.25 21.35
N ARG A 67 -19.50 2.99 20.97
CA ARG A 67 -18.87 2.34 19.80
C ARG A 67 -19.23 3.04 18.50
N ASN A 68 -20.50 3.43 18.36
CA ASN A 68 -21.00 4.13 17.18
C ASN A 68 -20.33 5.50 17.03
N LYS A 69 -20.21 6.25 18.12
CA LYS A 69 -19.52 7.55 18.14
C LYS A 69 -18.05 7.41 17.75
N ALA A 70 -17.32 6.47 18.34
CA ALA A 70 -15.92 6.23 18.01
C ALA A 70 -15.72 5.96 16.51
N LEU A 71 -16.54 5.08 15.91
CA LEU A 71 -16.47 4.80 14.47
C LEU A 71 -16.84 6.02 13.61
N LEU A 72 -17.84 6.82 14.00
CA LEU A 72 -18.21 8.03 13.28
C LEU A 72 -17.11 9.10 13.31
N GLU A 73 -16.31 9.15 14.38
CA GLU A 73 -15.19 10.07 14.52
C GLU A 73 -13.94 9.57 13.77
N GLU A 74 -13.62 8.27 13.88
CA GLU A 74 -12.38 7.69 13.34
C GLU A 74 -12.45 7.40 11.83
N MET A 75 -13.61 6.98 11.30
CA MET A 75 -13.74 6.60 9.88
C MET A 75 -13.39 7.75 8.91
N PRO A 76 -13.87 9.00 9.11
CA PRO A 76 -13.49 10.12 8.26
C PRO A 76 -12.00 10.45 8.34
N GLN A 77 -11.40 10.30 9.53
CA GLN A 77 -9.97 10.55 9.74
C GLN A 77 -9.12 9.52 8.99
N LEU A 78 -9.48 8.23 9.10
CA LEU A 78 -8.82 7.16 8.35
C LEU A 78 -8.95 7.35 6.83
N TYR A 79 -10.13 7.78 6.36
CA TYR A 79 -10.33 8.05 4.94
C TYR A 79 -9.44 9.20 4.47
N THR A 80 -9.34 10.28 5.24
CA THR A 80 -8.53 11.46 4.91
C THR A 80 -7.04 11.12 4.86
N SER A 81 -6.55 10.35 5.85
CA SER A 81 -5.13 9.99 5.95
C SER A 81 -4.63 9.09 4.81
N ARG A 82 -5.53 8.50 3.99
CA ARG A 82 -5.13 7.68 2.83
C ARG A 82 -4.09 8.37 1.95
N ALA A 83 -4.26 9.67 1.70
CA ALA A 83 -3.36 10.42 0.83
C ALA A 83 -1.93 10.45 1.39
N ASP A 84 -1.80 10.60 2.72
CA ASP A 84 -0.52 10.66 3.42
C ASP A 84 0.27 9.35 3.33
N TYR A 85 -0.42 8.22 3.17
CA TYR A 85 0.23 6.91 2.99
C TYR A 85 0.51 6.58 1.52
N PHE A 86 -0.41 6.94 0.62
CA PHE A 86 -0.29 6.62 -0.80
C PHE A 86 0.72 7.50 -1.53
N GLN A 87 0.74 8.81 -1.23
CA GLN A 87 1.54 9.77 -1.98
C GLN A 87 3.05 9.49 -1.90
N PRO A 88 3.65 9.22 -0.72
CA PRO A 88 5.07 8.90 -0.64
C PRO A 88 5.44 7.61 -1.38
N SER A 89 4.58 6.59 -1.34
CA SER A 89 4.81 5.33 -2.05
C SER A 89 4.74 5.51 -3.56
N PHE A 90 3.77 6.29 -4.04
CA PHE A 90 3.65 6.60 -5.46
C PHE A 90 4.82 7.44 -5.96
N GLU A 91 5.22 8.46 -5.21
CA GLU A 91 6.38 9.29 -5.54
C GLU A 91 7.68 8.46 -5.58
N ALA A 92 7.88 7.57 -4.60
CA ALA A 92 9.02 6.66 -4.60
C ALA A 92 9.03 5.72 -5.81
N LEU A 93 7.86 5.20 -6.22
CA LEU A 93 7.72 4.38 -7.41
C LEU A 93 8.10 5.15 -8.68
N VAL A 94 7.54 6.35 -8.87
CA VAL A 94 7.83 7.20 -10.03
C VAL A 94 9.31 7.55 -10.08
N ARG A 95 9.91 7.97 -8.95
CA ARG A 95 11.35 8.28 -8.87
C ARG A 95 12.22 7.07 -9.20
N SER A 96 11.86 5.89 -8.68
CA SER A 96 12.55 4.64 -9.00
C SER A 96 12.51 4.33 -10.49
N GLN A 97 11.35 4.48 -11.14
CA GLN A 97 11.20 4.28 -12.58
C GLN A 97 12.00 5.30 -13.38
N VAL A 98 11.93 6.58 -13.04
CA VAL A 98 12.71 7.64 -13.71
C VAL A 98 14.20 7.32 -13.63
N ASN A 99 14.70 6.96 -12.45
CA ASN A 99 16.11 6.60 -12.27
C ASN A 99 16.48 5.36 -13.10
N TYR A 100 15.66 4.31 -13.06
CA TYR A 100 15.90 3.09 -13.83
C TYR A 100 15.98 3.37 -15.34
N TYR A 101 15.00 4.08 -15.89
CA TYR A 101 14.98 4.37 -17.33
C TYR A 101 16.06 5.36 -17.75
N ALA A 102 16.48 6.28 -16.87
CA ALA A 102 17.61 7.15 -17.12
C ALA A 102 18.93 6.35 -17.25
N GLU A 103 19.18 5.42 -16.33
CA GLU A 103 20.36 4.54 -16.37
C GLU A 103 20.34 3.61 -17.59
N VAL A 104 19.18 2.99 -17.88
CA VAL A 104 19.01 2.15 -19.07
C VAL A 104 19.27 2.96 -20.35
N SER A 105 18.73 4.17 -20.45
CA SER A 105 18.95 5.05 -21.61
C SER A 105 20.41 5.44 -21.77
N LYS A 106 21.14 5.65 -20.66
CA LYS A 106 22.58 5.91 -20.69
C LYS A 106 23.35 4.69 -21.20
N ILE A 107 23.07 3.50 -20.67
CA ILE A 107 23.71 2.26 -21.10
C ILE A 107 23.48 2.00 -22.60
N PHE A 108 22.24 2.19 -23.07
CA PHE A 108 21.93 2.02 -24.49
C PHE A 108 22.65 3.04 -25.36
N ARG A 109 22.73 4.30 -24.94
CA ARG A 109 23.51 5.33 -25.65
C ARG A 109 24.98 4.94 -25.74
N ASP A 110 25.60 4.57 -24.63
CA ASP A 110 27.01 4.16 -24.57
C ASP A 110 27.27 2.92 -25.45
N LEU A 111 26.31 1.99 -25.53
CA LEU A 111 26.40 0.83 -26.41
C LEU A 111 26.24 1.21 -27.89
N SER A 112 25.26 2.05 -28.22
CA SER A 112 25.04 2.55 -29.57
C SER A 112 26.27 3.28 -30.08
N GLU A 113 26.88 4.15 -29.27
CA GLU A 113 28.11 4.86 -29.64
C GLU A 113 29.25 3.88 -29.96
N LYS A 114 29.39 2.79 -29.19
CA LYS A 114 30.41 1.75 -29.46
C LYS A 114 30.15 0.95 -30.74
N ILE A 115 28.88 0.69 -31.07
CA ILE A 115 28.50 -0.01 -32.29
C ILE A 115 28.64 0.90 -33.52
N ASP A 116 28.34 2.19 -33.37
CA ASP A 116 28.38 3.19 -34.44
C ASP A 116 29.80 3.70 -34.74
N VAL A 117 30.79 3.36 -33.89
CA VAL A 117 32.19 3.41 -34.32
C VAL A 117 32.34 2.40 -35.44
N ALA A 118 32.38 2.89 -36.68
CA ALA A 118 32.64 2.09 -37.87
C ALA A 118 33.76 1.10 -37.57
N GLU A 119 33.42 -0.18 -37.42
CA GLU A 119 34.43 -1.22 -37.31
C GLU A 119 35.30 -1.07 -38.56
N ARG A 120 36.60 -0.89 -38.36
CA ARG A 120 37.58 -0.88 -39.45
C ARG A 120 37.24 -2.05 -40.37
N THR A 121 37.05 -1.76 -41.65
CA THR A 121 36.80 -2.82 -42.65
C THR A 121 37.87 -3.91 -42.51
N ASP A 122 37.52 -5.16 -42.82
CA ASP A 122 38.47 -6.27 -42.70
C ASP A 122 39.78 -5.98 -43.48
N GLU A 123 39.68 -5.31 -44.64
CA GLU A 123 40.83 -4.84 -45.43
C GLU A 123 41.72 -3.84 -44.66
N GLN A 124 41.12 -2.87 -43.96
CA GLN A 124 41.87 -1.91 -43.14
C GLN A 124 42.54 -2.58 -41.94
N ARG A 125 41.90 -3.60 -41.37
CA ARG A 125 42.48 -4.40 -40.27
C ARG A 125 43.65 -5.25 -40.77
N GLU A 126 43.52 -5.84 -41.95
CA GLU A 126 44.55 -6.65 -42.59
C GLU A 126 45.79 -5.81 -42.92
N GLN A 127 45.61 -4.64 -43.53
CA GLN A 127 46.71 -3.71 -43.84
C GLN A 127 47.48 -3.27 -42.57
N GLU A 128 46.77 -2.98 -41.49
CA GLU A 128 47.41 -2.56 -40.23
C GLU A 128 48.13 -3.72 -39.53
N ASN A 129 47.58 -4.93 -39.61
CA ASN A 129 48.24 -6.14 -39.13
C ASN A 129 49.50 -6.45 -39.93
N GLU A 130 49.46 -6.35 -41.26
CA GLU A 130 50.64 -6.49 -42.11
C GLU A 130 51.71 -5.43 -41.80
N ALA A 131 51.32 -4.18 -41.59
CA ALA A 131 52.23 -3.11 -41.20
C ALA A 131 52.93 -3.41 -39.86
N ARG A 132 52.18 -3.89 -38.85
CA ARG A 132 52.75 -4.30 -37.55
C ARG A 132 53.64 -5.53 -37.67
N LEU A 133 53.29 -6.50 -38.51
CA LEU A 133 54.12 -7.67 -38.80
C LEU A 133 55.41 -7.27 -39.52
N ALA A 134 55.35 -6.30 -40.44
CA ALA A 134 56.52 -5.76 -41.12
C ALA A 134 57.44 -5.02 -40.14
N GLU A 135 56.88 -4.24 -39.22
CA GLU A 135 57.63 -3.60 -38.14
C GLU A 135 58.31 -4.65 -37.24
N LEU A 136 57.59 -5.69 -36.81
CA LEU A 136 58.15 -6.80 -36.04
C LEU A 136 59.27 -7.54 -36.79
N ARG A 137 59.12 -7.77 -38.11
CA ARG A 137 60.17 -8.34 -38.95
C ARG A 137 61.39 -7.43 -39.05
N SER A 138 61.18 -6.11 -39.10
CA SER A 138 62.27 -5.13 -39.15
C SER A 138 63.04 -5.03 -37.82
N LEU A 139 62.36 -5.32 -36.70
CA LEU A 139 62.93 -5.36 -35.36
C LEU A 139 63.50 -6.75 -34.99
N SER A 140 63.19 -7.78 -35.79
CA SER A 140 63.68 -9.14 -35.61
C SER A 140 65.15 -9.21 -36.00
N ILE A 141 66.02 -9.02 -35.02
CA ILE A 141 67.45 -9.32 -35.08
C ILE A 141 67.62 -10.84 -35.03
N VAL A 142 67.16 -11.56 -36.05
CA VAL A 142 67.66 -12.90 -36.32
C VAL A 142 68.57 -12.77 -37.54
N ALA A 143 69.85 -12.91 -37.24
CA ALA A 143 71.01 -12.87 -38.09
C ALA A 143 70.75 -13.32 -39.54
N ASN A 144 71.14 -12.47 -40.48
CA ASN A 144 71.76 -12.93 -41.70
C ASN A 144 73.02 -13.72 -41.31
N ASP A 145 72.92 -15.04 -41.33
CA ASP A 145 74.00 -15.96 -41.69
C ASP A 145 73.52 -16.79 -42.89
#